data_AF-A0A242C6W0-F1
#
_entry.id   AF-A0A242C6W0-F1
#
_cell.length_a   1.000
_cell.length_b   1.000
_cell.length_c   1.000
_cell.angle_alpha   90.00
_cell.angle_beta   90.00
_cell.angle_gamma   90.00
#
_symmetry.space_group_name_H-M   'P 1'
#
loop_
_entity.id
_entity.type
_entity.pdbx_description
1 polymer ?
#
loop_
_entity_poly.entity_id
_entity_poly.type
_entity_poly.pdbx_seq_one_letter_code
_entity_poly.pdbx_strand_id
1 'polypeptide(L)'
;MKKKALIGLGLFLCFSLGNIAVPAATGLTALTAEATTLATATTFKNHGQAIASEAVNVGEKQDLYVSGKVDRTAGIYWVQLWVNGNLITEKKVQDNVPVGDDFFFELPIQNSIHSLEDKVKVVGLSKSKEVMDESEVKLQDGAYTLIANEFTLMKDDVVTGIADPDIADVELAVNGVVVDHQDVDFDDQFTLNAKESIHFLDDFVEVIGYDYNGKDIKHVKVSVNPIKIVMDLKYFTLGDKYVEGTVSGEGVTKVLLYVNNKRQGNPVPVNSDGSFKLSARAIRALDDDVKIATLNDKETALAHFNVLVNPAGFSRPFIGQYSDKQSAAPGENVGFQTSFRNYGFPDEFGLGTETIPTAEWIKPEFYFYYQKDMEIASFTMGNGTEWAPLVSVTELDPTKVVYTELENRTFSGTEYKGFKLTFQYNLAINSSFGGTFLSGWLKTPVNKTNDLSVIAFGSSNSKVANYKPIVHAFKDSENLTQSNDPNKLIFGHKKTNYNVAY
;
A
#
# COMPACT_ATOMS: atom_id res chain seq x y z
N MET A 1 -27.18 -60.88 0.61
CA MET A 1 -26.16 -61.94 0.76
C MET A 1 -24.84 -61.30 1.22
N LYS A 2 -24.26 -61.82 2.33
CA LYS A 2 -22.92 -61.62 2.97
C LYS A 2 -22.53 -60.16 3.37
N LYS A 3 -22.65 -59.71 4.65
CA LYS A 3 -21.83 -59.91 5.91
C LYS A 3 -20.39 -59.37 5.78
N LYS A 4 -19.79 -58.52 6.67
CA LYS A 4 -19.69 -58.41 8.17
C LYS A 4 -19.34 -56.92 8.58
N ALA A 5 -19.88 -56.27 9.62
CA ALA A 5 -19.53 -56.20 11.09
C ALA A 5 -18.09 -55.70 11.40
N LEU A 6 -17.76 -54.74 12.31
CA LEU A 6 -18.04 -54.61 13.78
C LEU A 6 -17.50 -53.21 14.31
N ILE A 7 -18.26 -52.34 15.03
CA ILE A 7 -18.31 -51.95 16.49
C ILE A 7 -16.97 -51.44 17.12
N GLY A 8 -16.87 -50.35 17.91
CA GLY A 8 -17.89 -49.44 18.48
C GLY A 8 -17.39 -48.30 19.40
N LEU A 9 -18.37 -47.53 19.91
CA LEU A 9 -18.37 -46.59 21.07
C LEU A 9 -17.85 -47.30 22.36
N GLY A 10 -17.25 -46.69 23.38
CA GLY A 10 -17.37 -45.36 23.98
C GLY A 10 -18.12 -45.47 25.32
N LEU A 11 -17.49 -45.23 26.48
CA LEU A 11 -18.15 -44.72 27.71
C LEU A 11 -17.18 -44.34 28.85
N PHE A 12 -17.42 -43.16 29.42
CA PHE A 12 -16.93 -42.63 30.70
C PHE A 12 -17.61 -43.33 31.89
N LEU A 13 -16.93 -43.48 33.03
CA LEU A 13 -17.54 -43.63 34.35
C LEU A 13 -16.58 -43.26 35.49
N CYS A 14 -16.97 -42.25 36.27
CA CYS A 14 -16.45 -41.93 37.60
C CYS A 14 -16.89 -42.98 38.62
N PHE A 15 -16.05 -43.26 39.63
CA PHE A 15 -16.49 -43.93 40.86
C PHE A 15 -16.02 -43.16 42.10
N SER A 16 -16.97 -42.84 42.97
CA SER A 16 -16.79 -42.40 44.35
C SER A 16 -16.80 -43.58 45.33
N LEU A 17 -16.16 -43.36 46.47
CA LEU A 17 -15.92 -44.28 47.59
C LEU A 17 -17.19 -44.90 48.21
N GLY A 18 -17.07 -46.16 48.65
CA GLY A 18 -18.01 -46.83 49.55
C GLY A 18 -17.38 -48.07 50.20
N ASN A 19 -17.20 -48.02 51.51
CA ASN A 19 -16.65 -49.06 52.39
C ASN A 19 -17.39 -50.41 52.29
N ILE A 20 -16.67 -51.53 52.12
CA ILE A 20 -17.16 -52.87 52.51
C ILE A 20 -16.02 -53.69 53.12
N ALA A 21 -16.38 -54.41 54.18
CA ALA A 21 -15.56 -55.08 55.19
C ALA A 21 -14.75 -56.30 54.72
N VAL A 22 -13.66 -56.53 55.46
CA VAL A 22 -12.78 -57.71 55.45
C VAL A 22 -13.48 -58.93 56.05
N PRO A 23 -13.22 -60.14 55.53
CA PRO A 23 -13.13 -61.34 56.35
C PRO A 23 -11.69 -61.85 56.45
N ALA A 24 -11.33 -62.26 57.65
CA ALA A 24 -10.02 -62.75 58.05
C ALA A 24 -9.81 -64.24 57.74
N ALA A 25 -8.53 -64.62 57.77
CA ALA A 25 -7.98 -65.97 57.96
C ALA A 25 -7.92 -66.84 56.68
N THR A 26 -6.89 -67.64 56.37
CA THR A 26 -5.84 -68.31 57.17
C THR A 26 -4.78 -68.92 56.22
N GLY A 27 -3.52 -69.04 56.65
CA GLY A 27 -2.50 -69.97 56.11
C GLY A 27 -1.29 -69.28 55.45
N LEU A 28 -0.14 -69.13 56.13
CA LEU A 28 1.07 -70.00 56.05
C LEU A 28 1.47 -70.35 54.59
N THR A 29 2.68 -70.16 54.07
CA THR A 29 4.04 -70.08 54.66
C THR A 29 5.01 -69.49 53.63
N ALA A 30 6.16 -69.03 54.12
CA ALA A 30 7.19 -68.21 53.49
C ALA A 30 7.92 -68.79 52.26
N LEU A 31 8.43 -67.88 51.41
CA LEU A 31 9.78 -67.96 50.86
C LEU A 31 10.31 -66.55 50.55
N THR A 32 11.38 -66.21 51.25
CA THR A 32 12.20 -65.00 51.16
C THR A 32 12.92 -64.92 49.82
N ALA A 33 12.86 -63.76 49.16
CA ALA A 33 13.86 -63.31 48.21
C ALA A 33 14.18 -61.84 48.49
N GLU A 34 15.45 -61.57 48.68
CA GLU A 34 16.04 -60.29 49.07
C GLU A 34 15.69 -59.19 48.05
N ALA A 35 14.93 -58.19 48.50
CA ALA A 35 14.79 -56.94 47.78
C ALA A 35 15.97 -56.05 48.17
N THR A 36 16.95 -55.95 47.28
CA THR A 36 17.98 -54.90 47.31
C THR A 36 17.25 -53.56 47.27
N THR A 37 17.30 -52.84 48.38
CA THR A 37 16.67 -51.52 48.54
C THR A 37 17.20 -50.56 47.47
N LEU A 38 16.32 -50.09 46.60
CA LEU A 38 16.55 -48.91 45.78
C LEU A 38 16.98 -47.77 46.71
N ALA A 39 18.15 -47.19 46.44
CA ALA A 39 18.60 -45.99 47.10
C ALA A 39 17.55 -44.90 46.92
N THR A 40 17.03 -44.45 48.05
CA THR A 40 16.15 -43.31 48.26
C THR A 40 16.63 -42.09 47.48
N ALA A 41 15.70 -41.47 46.76
CA ALA A 41 15.83 -40.12 46.21
C ALA A 41 16.35 -39.18 47.31
N THR A 42 17.61 -38.77 47.16
CA THR A 42 18.18 -37.69 47.94
C THR A 42 17.38 -36.43 47.68
N THR A 43 16.91 -35.84 48.76
CA THR A 43 16.27 -34.52 48.86
C THR A 43 16.88 -33.51 47.90
N PHE A 44 16.10 -33.08 46.90
CA PHE A 44 16.36 -31.86 46.15
C PHE A 44 16.32 -30.70 47.14
N LYS A 45 17.50 -30.18 47.49
CA LYS A 45 17.58 -28.87 48.13
C LYS A 45 17.09 -27.86 47.11
N ASN A 46 16.14 -27.00 47.48
CA ASN A 46 15.83 -25.78 46.74
C ASN A 46 17.09 -24.91 46.74
N HIS A 47 17.97 -25.14 45.77
CA HIS A 47 19.04 -24.22 45.42
C HIS A 47 18.39 -23.11 44.60
N GLY A 48 18.68 -21.85 44.93
CA GLY A 48 18.50 -20.78 43.95
C GLY A 48 19.25 -21.17 42.67
N GLN A 49 18.77 -20.73 41.52
CA GLN A 49 19.31 -21.08 40.20
C GLN A 49 20.84 -20.87 40.18
N ALA A 50 21.60 -21.95 40.32
CA ALA A 50 23.06 -21.92 40.43
C ALA A 50 23.74 -21.96 39.06
N ILE A 51 22.96 -22.27 38.02
CA ILE A 51 23.35 -22.26 36.62
C ILE A 51 22.45 -21.29 35.86
N ALA A 52 23.07 -20.27 35.26
CA ALA A 52 22.42 -19.38 34.30
C ALA A 52 22.98 -19.66 32.91
N SER A 53 22.16 -20.20 32.01
CA SER A 53 22.51 -20.37 30.60
C SER A 53 22.06 -19.16 29.79
N GLU A 54 22.82 -18.85 28.74
CA GLU A 54 22.38 -17.92 27.71
C GLU A 54 21.35 -18.60 26.80
N ALA A 55 20.51 -17.80 26.14
CA ALA A 55 19.59 -18.34 25.14
C ALA A 55 20.38 -18.82 23.92
N VAL A 56 19.91 -19.91 23.31
CA VAL A 56 20.54 -20.51 22.13
C VAL A 56 19.70 -20.24 20.90
N ASN A 57 20.31 -19.67 19.88
CA ASN A 57 19.72 -19.47 18.57
C ASN A 57 19.62 -20.80 17.81
N VAL A 58 18.44 -21.05 17.25
CA VAL A 58 18.11 -22.20 16.40
C VAL A 58 17.47 -21.66 15.13
N GLY A 59 17.83 -22.17 13.95
CA GLY A 59 17.26 -21.69 12.68
C GLY A 59 18.32 -21.37 11.64
N GLU A 60 18.17 -20.25 10.95
CA GLU A 60 19.13 -19.79 9.93
C GLU A 60 20.50 -19.49 10.54
N LYS A 61 20.50 -18.81 11.70
CA LYS A 61 21.69 -18.48 12.49
C LYS A 61 21.72 -19.38 13.72
N GLN A 62 22.49 -20.46 13.66
CA GLN A 62 22.58 -21.44 14.75
C GLN A 62 23.83 -21.21 15.60
N ASP A 63 23.66 -21.17 16.93
CA ASP A 63 24.81 -21.11 17.83
C ASP A 63 25.57 -22.44 17.87
N LEU A 64 26.88 -22.38 18.05
CA LEU A 64 27.74 -23.56 18.12
C LEU A 64 27.90 -24.10 19.55
N TYR A 65 27.56 -23.29 20.56
CA TYR A 65 27.78 -23.58 21.97
C TYR A 65 26.56 -23.18 22.80
N VAL A 66 26.37 -23.88 23.92
CA VAL A 66 25.61 -23.36 25.06
C VAL A 66 26.59 -22.75 26.04
N SER A 67 26.51 -21.44 26.23
CA SER A 67 27.32 -20.66 27.16
C SER A 67 26.52 -20.29 28.42
N GLY A 68 27.24 -19.92 29.47
CA GLY A 68 26.61 -19.43 30.67
C GLY A 68 27.54 -19.29 31.87
N LYS A 69 26.93 -19.06 33.02
CA LYS A 69 27.57 -18.83 34.32
C LYS A 69 27.12 -19.86 35.35
N VAL A 70 28.01 -20.14 36.29
CA VAL A 70 27.82 -21.03 37.42
C VAL A 70 28.23 -20.32 38.70
N ASP A 71 27.33 -20.24 39.67
CA ASP A 71 27.62 -19.70 41.00
C ASP A 71 28.81 -20.44 41.62
N ARG A 72 29.88 -19.70 41.91
CA ARG A 72 31.13 -20.24 42.45
C ARG A 72 30.92 -20.95 43.80
N THR A 73 29.88 -20.60 44.55
CA THR A 73 29.55 -21.18 45.86
C THR A 73 28.67 -22.44 45.77
N ALA A 74 28.13 -22.76 44.58
CA ALA A 74 27.22 -23.88 44.40
C ALA A 74 27.89 -25.26 44.41
N GLY A 75 29.22 -25.33 44.47
CA GLY A 75 29.97 -26.59 44.50
C GLY A 75 29.95 -27.36 43.18
N ILE A 76 29.53 -26.72 42.09
CA ILE A 76 29.54 -27.26 40.72
C ILE A 76 30.96 -27.18 40.18
N TYR A 77 31.45 -28.31 39.66
CA TYR A 77 32.80 -28.47 39.11
C TYR A 77 32.78 -28.92 37.65
N TRP A 78 31.71 -29.60 37.23
CA TRP A 78 31.49 -30.01 35.85
C TRP A 78 30.11 -29.54 35.40
N VAL A 79 29.96 -29.32 34.10
CA VAL A 79 28.67 -29.07 33.45
C VAL A 79 28.49 -30.03 32.29
N GLN A 80 27.25 -30.47 32.10
CA GLN A 80 26.84 -31.36 31.03
C GLN A 80 25.75 -30.70 30.19
N LEU A 81 25.84 -30.80 28.87
CA LEU A 81 24.77 -30.45 27.94
C LEU A 81 23.95 -31.70 27.63
N TRP A 82 22.65 -31.62 27.86
CA TRP A 82 21.70 -32.67 27.52
C TRP A 82 20.68 -32.14 26.52
N VAL A 83 20.44 -32.91 25.46
CA VAL A 83 19.43 -32.59 24.44
C VAL A 83 18.53 -33.81 24.25
N ASN A 84 17.21 -33.62 24.42
CA ASN A 84 16.19 -34.67 24.27
C ASN A 84 16.49 -35.94 25.10
N GLY A 85 17.09 -35.76 26.27
CA GLY A 85 17.44 -36.86 27.19
C GLY A 85 18.77 -37.56 26.88
N ASN A 86 19.52 -37.12 25.87
CA ASN A 86 20.86 -37.63 25.54
C ASN A 86 21.94 -36.68 26.02
N LEU A 87 23.00 -37.22 26.63
CA LEU A 87 24.20 -36.46 26.98
C LEU A 87 24.98 -36.13 25.70
N ILE A 88 25.19 -34.84 25.43
CA ILE A 88 25.89 -34.36 24.24
C ILE A 88 27.35 -34.03 24.56
N THR A 89 27.60 -33.27 25.62
CA THR A 89 28.96 -32.86 26.00
C THR A 89 29.07 -32.69 27.50
N GLU A 90 30.25 -32.98 28.05
CA GLU A 90 30.62 -32.69 29.42
C GLU A 90 31.92 -31.89 29.44
N LYS A 91 31.99 -30.82 30.24
CA LYS A 91 33.22 -30.06 30.47
C LYS A 91 33.36 -29.65 31.93
N LYS A 92 34.61 -29.43 32.35
CA LYS A 92 34.89 -28.74 33.61
C LYS A 92 34.55 -27.25 33.44
N VAL A 93 33.98 -26.62 34.46
CA VAL A 93 33.76 -25.15 34.45
C VAL A 93 35.11 -24.43 34.37
N GLN A 94 35.16 -23.31 33.66
CA GLN A 94 36.37 -22.51 33.49
C GLN A 94 36.64 -21.71 34.78
N ASP A 95 37.77 -21.99 35.43
CA ASP A 95 38.18 -21.41 36.72
C ASP A 95 39.24 -20.30 36.59
N ASN A 96 39.66 -19.95 35.36
CA ASN A 96 40.59 -18.86 35.05
C ASN A 96 39.92 -17.46 35.07
N VAL A 97 39.05 -17.22 36.05
CA VAL A 97 38.26 -15.99 36.18
C VAL A 97 38.69 -15.31 37.50
N PRO A 98 38.83 -13.96 37.54
CA PRO A 98 39.20 -13.23 38.75
C PRO A 98 38.45 -13.71 40.01
N VAL A 99 39.16 -13.67 41.15
CA VAL A 99 38.61 -14.12 42.44
C VAL A 99 37.49 -13.17 42.86
N GLY A 100 36.26 -13.69 42.91
CA GLY A 100 35.05 -12.93 43.24
C GLY A 100 33.91 -13.12 42.23
N ASP A 101 34.23 -13.58 41.02
CA ASP A 101 33.24 -13.77 39.95
C ASP A 101 32.78 -15.24 39.83
N ASP A 102 31.58 -15.43 39.28
CA ASP A 102 31.04 -16.73 38.88
C ASP A 102 31.98 -17.46 37.92
N PHE A 103 31.87 -18.80 37.88
CA PHE A 103 32.55 -19.58 36.86
C PHE A 103 31.79 -19.51 35.53
N PHE A 104 32.49 -19.70 34.42
CA PHE A 104 31.90 -19.71 33.07
C PHE A 104 31.99 -21.09 32.44
N PHE A 105 31.09 -21.36 31.49
CA PHE A 105 31.17 -22.56 30.66
C PHE A 105 30.79 -22.28 29.21
N GLU A 106 31.30 -23.14 28.32
CA GLU A 106 30.90 -23.24 26.91
C GLU A 106 30.85 -24.71 26.52
N LEU A 107 29.65 -25.19 26.20
CA LEU A 107 29.36 -26.58 25.87
C LEU A 107 29.05 -26.69 24.36
N PRO A 108 29.93 -27.29 23.55
CA PRO A 108 29.65 -27.53 22.14
C PRO A 108 28.32 -28.23 21.91
N ILE A 109 27.49 -27.70 21.01
CA ILE A 109 26.18 -28.29 20.66
C ILE A 109 26.33 -29.51 19.75
N GLN A 110 27.44 -29.62 19.01
CA GLN A 110 27.74 -30.72 18.08
C GLN A 110 26.57 -31.03 17.13
N ASN A 111 25.89 -29.98 16.64
CA ASN A 111 24.72 -30.10 15.76
C ASN A 111 23.61 -31.01 16.35
N SER A 112 23.35 -30.94 17.66
CA SER A 112 22.33 -31.78 18.33
C SER A 112 21.01 -31.05 18.60
N ILE A 113 20.97 -29.73 18.47
CA ILE A 113 19.77 -28.88 18.63
C ILE A 113 19.34 -28.45 17.23
N HIS A 114 18.11 -28.74 16.83
CA HIS A 114 17.60 -28.53 15.48
C HIS A 114 16.29 -27.75 15.43
N SER A 115 15.53 -27.72 16.54
CA SER A 115 14.24 -27.03 16.58
C SER A 115 14.00 -26.39 17.94
N LEU A 116 13.07 -25.43 17.99
CA LEU A 116 12.61 -24.81 19.22
C LEU A 116 11.85 -25.80 20.15
N GLU A 117 11.50 -26.98 19.65
CA GLU A 117 10.82 -28.03 20.43
C GLU A 117 11.83 -28.93 21.17
N ASP A 118 13.12 -28.84 20.86
CA ASP A 118 14.14 -29.64 21.52
C ASP A 118 14.23 -29.30 23.00
N LYS A 119 14.29 -30.34 23.83
CA LYS A 119 14.43 -30.19 25.28
C LYS A 119 15.90 -30.12 25.63
N VAL A 120 16.39 -28.91 25.89
CA VAL A 120 17.79 -28.63 26.18
C VAL A 120 17.97 -28.23 27.63
N LYS A 121 18.91 -28.88 28.32
CA LYS A 121 19.26 -28.51 29.70
C LYS A 121 20.76 -28.61 29.95
N VAL A 122 21.24 -27.76 30.84
CA VAL A 122 22.58 -27.82 31.42
C VAL A 122 22.48 -28.44 32.81
N VAL A 123 23.27 -29.47 33.08
CA VAL A 123 23.32 -30.17 34.37
C VAL A 123 24.67 -29.90 35.02
N GLY A 124 24.67 -29.29 36.20
CA GLY A 124 25.86 -29.03 36.99
C GLY A 124 26.15 -30.17 37.95
N LEU A 125 27.40 -30.63 37.98
CA LEU A 125 27.84 -31.73 38.82
C LEU A 125 28.93 -31.33 39.81
N SER A 126 28.93 -31.96 40.97
CA SER A 126 30.01 -31.85 41.96
C SER A 126 31.32 -32.47 41.48
N LYS A 127 32.40 -32.32 42.27
CA LYS A 127 33.66 -33.02 42.03
C LYS A 127 33.50 -34.55 41.99
N SER A 128 32.54 -35.08 42.74
CA SER A 128 32.23 -36.51 42.81
C SER A 128 31.22 -36.97 41.76
N LYS A 129 30.85 -36.10 40.79
CA LYS A 129 29.87 -36.36 39.71
C LYS A 129 28.42 -36.53 40.18
N GLU A 130 28.08 -35.98 41.34
CA GLU A 130 26.69 -35.91 41.81
C GLU A 130 25.99 -34.68 41.21
N VAL A 131 24.72 -34.80 40.83
CA VAL A 131 23.92 -33.67 40.30
C VAL A 131 23.69 -32.66 41.41
N MET A 132 24.07 -31.41 41.14
CA MET A 132 23.95 -30.28 42.07
C MET A 132 22.85 -29.31 41.67
N ASP A 133 22.69 -29.07 40.37
CA ASP A 133 21.65 -28.20 39.81
C ASP A 133 21.37 -28.55 38.33
N GLU A 134 20.20 -28.17 37.83
CA GLU A 134 19.82 -28.25 36.43
C GLU A 134 19.19 -26.93 35.97
N SER A 135 19.51 -26.52 34.75
CA SER A 135 18.95 -25.31 34.14
C SER A 135 18.48 -25.61 32.74
N GLU A 136 17.21 -25.33 32.46
CA GLU A 136 16.68 -25.38 31.10
C GLU A 136 17.31 -24.26 30.27
N VAL A 137 17.73 -24.61 29.05
CA VAL A 137 18.30 -23.65 28.10
C VAL A 137 17.16 -23.11 27.26
N LYS A 138 17.00 -21.79 27.26
CA LYS A 138 15.98 -21.13 26.43
C LYS A 138 16.42 -21.21 24.96
N LEU A 139 15.59 -21.81 24.11
CA LEU A 139 15.77 -21.77 22.67
C LEU A 139 15.02 -20.57 22.08
N GLN A 140 15.62 -19.94 21.08
CA GLN A 140 15.02 -18.84 20.34
C GLN A 140 15.35 -18.94 18.85
N ASP A 141 14.52 -18.31 18.01
CA ASP A 141 14.74 -18.31 16.57
C ASP A 141 15.94 -17.42 16.23
N GLY A 142 16.90 -17.98 15.51
CA GLY A 142 18.10 -17.32 15.04
C GLY A 142 17.95 -16.94 13.57
N ALA A 143 17.95 -15.65 13.27
CA ALA A 143 17.92 -15.13 11.92
C ALA A 143 19.07 -14.13 11.70
N TYR A 144 19.65 -14.15 10.51
CA TYR A 144 20.60 -13.11 10.10
C TYR A 144 19.84 -11.81 9.80
N THR A 145 20.38 -10.70 10.28
CA THR A 145 19.92 -9.37 9.88
C THR A 145 20.66 -8.95 8.61
N LEU A 146 19.93 -8.84 7.49
CA LEU A 146 20.43 -8.22 6.27
C LEU A 146 19.31 -7.36 5.70
N ILE A 147 19.52 -6.04 5.69
CA ILE A 147 18.51 -5.07 5.28
C ILE A 147 19.14 -4.15 4.25
N ALA A 148 18.55 -4.11 3.06
CA ALA A 148 18.91 -3.14 2.03
C ALA A 148 17.90 -1.98 2.04
N ASN A 149 18.42 -0.76 1.93
CA ASN A 149 17.61 0.44 1.75
C ASN A 149 16.97 0.45 0.36
N GLU A 150 15.86 1.18 0.22
CA GLU A 150 15.22 1.36 -1.08
C GLU A 150 16.14 2.11 -2.05
N PHE A 151 16.10 1.73 -3.33
CA PHE A 151 16.86 2.36 -4.41
C PHE A 151 15.93 3.23 -5.27
N THR A 152 16.25 4.51 -5.44
CA THR A 152 15.50 5.44 -6.28
C THR A 152 16.13 5.53 -7.65
N LEU A 153 15.42 5.02 -8.66
CA LEU A 153 15.87 5.02 -10.05
C LEU A 153 16.18 6.43 -10.56
N MET A 154 17.25 6.57 -11.35
CA MET A 154 17.78 7.83 -11.91
C MET A 154 18.29 8.86 -10.88
N LYS A 155 18.28 8.52 -9.58
CA LYS A 155 18.77 9.37 -8.50
C LYS A 155 19.95 8.74 -7.79
N ASP A 156 19.76 7.51 -7.31
CA ASP A 156 20.75 6.84 -6.47
C ASP A 156 21.77 6.13 -7.38
N ASP A 157 23.05 6.17 -6.98
CA ASP A 157 24.15 5.48 -7.67
C ASP A 157 24.63 4.25 -6.88
N VAL A 158 24.13 4.06 -5.65
CA VAL A 158 24.56 3.00 -4.72
C VAL A 158 23.36 2.40 -3.99
N VAL A 159 23.45 1.13 -3.65
CA VAL A 159 22.57 0.45 -2.70
C VAL A 159 23.29 0.44 -1.35
N THR A 160 22.62 0.92 -0.30
CA THR A 160 23.16 0.91 1.06
C THR A 160 22.31 0.02 1.94
N GLY A 161 22.83 -0.37 3.10
CA GLY A 161 22.07 -1.15 4.05
C GLY A 161 22.84 -1.47 5.32
N ILE A 162 22.28 -2.39 6.08
CA ILE A 162 22.89 -2.93 7.30
C ILE A 162 22.94 -4.46 7.25
N ALA A 163 24.00 -5.02 7.84
CA ALA A 163 24.26 -6.44 7.91
C ALA A 163 24.72 -6.83 9.33
N ASP A 164 24.29 -7.98 9.81
CA ASP A 164 24.70 -8.53 11.11
C ASP A 164 26.22 -8.82 11.11
N PRO A 165 26.95 -8.74 12.24
CA PRO A 165 28.41 -8.93 12.29
C PRO A 165 28.92 -10.31 11.80
N ASP A 166 28.03 -11.29 11.70
CA ASP A 166 28.33 -12.64 11.20
C ASP A 166 28.20 -12.76 9.66
N ILE A 167 27.76 -11.69 8.99
CA ILE A 167 27.86 -11.52 7.54
C ILE A 167 29.17 -10.79 7.25
N ALA A 168 30.14 -11.51 6.69
CA ALA A 168 31.47 -10.98 6.41
C ALA A 168 31.49 -10.15 5.13
N ASP A 169 30.75 -10.59 4.10
CA ASP A 169 30.76 -9.99 2.78
C ASP A 169 29.33 -9.85 2.23
N VAL A 170 29.12 -8.85 1.38
CA VAL A 170 27.87 -8.64 0.65
C VAL A 170 28.09 -8.40 -0.83
N GLU A 171 27.21 -8.96 -1.66
CA GLU A 171 27.19 -8.74 -3.11
C GLU A 171 25.87 -8.11 -3.55
N LEU A 172 25.94 -7.24 -4.57
CA LEU A 172 24.77 -6.72 -5.28
C LEU A 172 24.59 -7.51 -6.57
N ALA A 173 23.42 -8.13 -6.74
CA ALA A 173 23.03 -8.78 -7.99
C ALA A 173 21.83 -8.07 -8.63
N VAL A 174 21.92 -7.87 -9.95
CA VAL A 174 20.84 -7.30 -10.77
C VAL A 174 20.52 -8.30 -11.88
N ASN A 175 19.26 -8.74 -11.92
CA ASN A 175 18.76 -9.75 -12.86
C ASN A 175 19.61 -11.04 -12.87
N GLY A 176 20.11 -11.44 -11.69
CA GLY A 176 20.93 -12.63 -11.49
C GLY A 176 22.41 -12.46 -11.87
N VAL A 177 22.86 -11.24 -12.19
CA VAL A 177 24.28 -10.94 -12.45
C VAL A 177 24.84 -10.12 -11.29
N VAL A 178 25.91 -10.59 -10.67
CA VAL A 178 26.66 -9.84 -9.65
C VAL A 178 27.34 -8.64 -10.31
N VAL A 179 27.05 -7.45 -9.80
CA VAL A 179 27.56 -6.17 -10.33
C VAL A 179 28.52 -5.48 -9.37
N ASP A 180 28.45 -5.79 -8.08
CA ASP A 180 29.39 -5.29 -7.08
C ASP A 180 29.51 -6.22 -5.88
N HIS A 181 30.61 -6.10 -5.15
CA HIS A 181 30.96 -6.93 -3.99
C HIS A 181 31.77 -6.11 -2.97
N GLN A 182 31.44 -6.22 -1.69
CA GLN A 182 32.12 -5.50 -0.62
C GLN A 182 32.12 -6.30 0.70
N ASP A 183 33.25 -6.27 1.42
CA ASP A 183 33.33 -6.66 2.82
C ASP A 183 32.43 -5.73 3.67
N VAL A 184 31.78 -6.27 4.71
CA VAL A 184 30.97 -5.49 5.66
C VAL A 184 31.89 -4.83 6.69
N ASP A 185 31.78 -3.50 6.82
CA ASP A 185 32.57 -2.74 7.79
C ASP A 185 32.12 -3.01 9.24
N PHE A 186 33.00 -2.72 10.21
CA PHE A 186 32.72 -2.92 11.66
C PHE A 186 31.55 -2.11 12.23
N ASP A 187 30.99 -1.18 11.45
CA ASP A 187 29.82 -0.40 11.82
C ASP A 187 28.51 -1.03 11.34
N ASP A 188 28.56 -2.27 10.86
CA ASP A 188 27.43 -3.07 10.38
C ASP A 188 26.73 -2.46 9.16
N GLN A 189 27.37 -1.54 8.45
CA GLN A 189 26.86 -0.88 7.25
C GLN A 189 27.58 -1.34 5.99
N PHE A 190 26.90 -1.31 4.85
CA PHE A 190 27.49 -1.56 3.53
C PHE A 190 27.04 -0.53 2.49
N THR A 191 27.85 -0.35 1.44
CA THR A 191 27.56 0.52 0.29
C THR A 191 28.02 -0.12 -1.01
N LEU A 192 27.07 -0.70 -1.75
CA LEU A 192 27.31 -1.39 -3.01
C LEU A 192 27.04 -0.44 -4.18
N ASN A 193 27.97 -0.37 -5.12
CA ASN A 193 27.87 0.42 -6.33
C ASN A 193 26.84 -0.19 -7.30
N ALA A 194 25.78 0.56 -7.57
CA ALA A 194 24.72 0.18 -8.50
C ALA A 194 24.72 1.02 -9.78
N LYS A 195 25.70 1.92 -9.90
CA LYS A 195 25.77 2.88 -11.00
C LYS A 195 25.77 2.15 -12.33
N GLU A 196 24.89 2.60 -13.22
CA GLU A 196 24.73 2.04 -14.57
C GLU A 196 24.34 0.54 -14.60
N SER A 197 23.88 -0.03 -13.49
CA SER A 197 23.45 -1.44 -13.42
C SER A 197 21.94 -1.61 -13.26
N ILE A 198 21.29 -0.72 -12.50
CA ILE A 198 19.82 -0.70 -12.33
C ILE A 198 19.23 0.33 -13.29
N HIS A 199 18.45 -0.12 -14.27
CA HIS A 199 17.94 0.69 -15.37
C HIS A 199 16.42 0.84 -15.38
N PHE A 200 15.71 -0.15 -14.84
CA PHE A 200 14.26 -0.23 -14.91
C PHE A 200 13.64 -0.53 -13.54
N LEU A 201 12.36 -0.17 -13.39
CA LEU A 201 11.62 -0.41 -12.15
C LEU A 201 11.33 -1.91 -11.92
N ASP A 202 11.35 -2.70 -12.98
CA ASP A 202 11.12 -4.15 -12.96
C ASP A 202 12.41 -4.96 -12.88
N ASP A 203 13.57 -4.31 -12.84
CA ASP A 203 14.84 -5.00 -12.56
C ASP A 203 14.74 -5.74 -11.23
N PHE A 204 15.14 -7.02 -11.25
CA PHE A 204 15.23 -7.83 -10.04
C PHE A 204 16.56 -7.54 -9.35
N VAL A 205 16.51 -6.77 -8.27
CA VAL A 205 17.70 -6.34 -7.52
C VAL A 205 17.71 -7.01 -6.15
N GLU A 206 18.83 -7.63 -5.80
CA GLU A 206 19.03 -8.30 -4.52
C GLU A 206 20.42 -8.05 -3.95
N VAL A 207 20.51 -8.04 -2.62
CA VAL A 207 21.77 -8.08 -1.88
C VAL A 207 21.92 -9.46 -1.26
N ILE A 208 23.08 -10.07 -1.45
CA ILE A 208 23.42 -11.41 -0.99
C ILE A 208 24.49 -11.27 0.10
N GLY A 209 24.26 -11.84 1.28
CA GLY A 209 25.21 -11.86 2.38
C GLY A 209 25.89 -13.21 2.54
N TYR A 210 27.20 -13.19 2.81
CA TYR A 210 28.06 -14.35 2.95
C TYR A 210 28.67 -14.43 4.35
N ASP A 211 28.89 -15.65 4.85
CA ASP A 211 29.65 -15.88 6.08
C ASP A 211 31.17 -15.79 5.83
N TYR A 212 31.97 -15.82 6.91
CA TYR A 212 33.45 -15.80 6.83
C TYR A 212 34.08 -16.96 6.05
N ASN A 213 33.32 -18.02 5.71
CA ASN A 213 33.79 -19.12 4.88
C ASN A 213 33.41 -18.96 3.40
N GLY A 214 32.77 -17.83 3.04
CA GLY A 214 32.30 -17.54 1.69
C GLY A 214 31.02 -18.31 1.31
N LYS A 215 30.25 -18.79 2.29
CA LYS A 215 28.96 -19.43 2.03
C LYS A 215 27.85 -18.37 2.04
N ASP A 216 26.96 -18.38 1.05
CA ASP A 216 25.79 -17.52 1.05
C ASP A 216 24.81 -17.94 2.16
N ILE A 217 24.39 -16.98 2.98
CA ILE A 217 23.59 -17.22 4.18
C ILE A 217 22.30 -16.41 4.20
N LYS A 218 22.23 -15.29 3.47
CA LYS A 218 21.01 -14.48 3.40
C LYS A 218 20.90 -13.73 2.08
N HIS A 219 19.67 -13.60 1.58
CA HIS A 219 19.36 -12.83 0.38
C HIS A 219 18.25 -11.84 0.75
N VAL A 220 18.38 -10.58 0.34
CA VAL A 220 17.35 -9.55 0.55
C VAL A 220 17.08 -8.80 -0.74
N LYS A 221 15.80 -8.65 -1.07
CA LYS A 221 15.39 -7.87 -2.24
C LYS A 221 15.53 -6.37 -1.96
N VAL A 222 16.08 -5.64 -2.93
CA VAL A 222 16.09 -4.18 -2.95
C VAL A 222 14.83 -3.67 -3.64
N SER A 223 14.08 -2.81 -2.98
CA SER A 223 12.92 -2.15 -3.60
C SER A 223 13.39 -1.04 -4.53
N VAL A 224 13.13 -1.17 -5.83
CA VAL A 224 13.43 -0.14 -6.83
C VAL A 224 12.19 0.76 -7.01
N ASN A 225 12.37 2.05 -6.74
CA ASN A 225 11.30 3.04 -6.74
C ASN A 225 11.52 4.12 -7.82
N PRO A 226 10.45 4.66 -8.41
CA PRO A 226 10.57 5.80 -9.31
C PRO A 226 10.91 7.08 -8.53
N ILE A 227 11.60 8.00 -9.20
CA ILE A 227 11.79 9.35 -8.67
C ILE A 227 10.45 10.06 -8.51
N LYS A 228 10.24 10.72 -7.36
CA LYS A 228 9.01 11.45 -7.06
C LYS A 228 9.10 12.88 -7.59
N ILE A 229 8.41 13.14 -8.69
CA ILE A 229 8.31 14.47 -9.31
C ILE A 229 6.84 14.89 -9.38
N VAL A 230 6.56 16.11 -8.97
CA VAL A 230 5.24 16.73 -9.01
C VAL A 230 5.31 17.96 -9.91
N MET A 231 4.43 18.01 -10.91
CA MET A 231 4.29 19.15 -11.80
C MET A 231 2.88 19.71 -11.68
N ASP A 232 2.78 21.02 -11.50
CA ASP A 232 1.53 21.77 -11.55
C ASP A 232 1.57 22.69 -12.77
N LEU A 233 0.70 22.40 -13.74
CA LEU A 233 0.65 23.14 -15.01
C LEU A 233 -0.46 24.18 -14.95
N LYS A 234 -0.13 25.40 -15.39
CA LYS A 234 -1.17 26.37 -15.70
C LYS A 234 -1.98 25.89 -16.89
N TYR A 235 -3.25 26.28 -16.91
CA TYR A 235 -4.13 26.01 -18.03
C TYR A 235 -3.54 26.58 -19.33
N PHE A 236 -3.46 25.73 -20.37
CA PHE A 236 -2.94 26.12 -21.68
C PHE A 236 -4.06 26.15 -22.72
N THR A 237 -4.19 27.28 -23.39
CA THR A 237 -5.15 27.51 -24.47
C THR A 237 -4.42 27.60 -25.80
N LEU A 238 -4.97 26.99 -26.85
CA LEU A 238 -4.41 27.05 -28.20
C LEU A 238 -4.30 28.51 -28.64
N GLY A 239 -3.08 28.93 -28.97
CA GLY A 239 -2.75 30.32 -29.28
C GLY A 239 -1.98 31.03 -28.15
N ASP A 240 -1.96 30.47 -26.95
CA ASP A 240 -1.08 30.94 -25.87
C ASP A 240 0.37 30.86 -26.30
N LYS A 241 1.15 31.87 -25.89
CA LYS A 241 2.56 31.98 -26.30
C LYS A 241 3.46 30.99 -25.56
N TYR A 242 3.03 30.52 -24.39
CA TYR A 242 3.84 29.75 -23.48
C TYR A 242 3.06 28.67 -22.74
N VAL A 243 3.72 27.55 -22.48
CA VAL A 243 3.30 26.59 -21.45
C VAL A 243 4.04 26.96 -20.17
N GLU A 244 3.31 27.15 -19.08
CA GLU A 244 3.84 27.61 -17.79
C GLU A 244 3.39 26.66 -16.68
N GLY A 245 4.20 26.53 -15.64
CA GLY A 245 3.88 25.71 -14.49
C GLY A 245 4.94 25.82 -13.41
N THR A 246 4.78 25.00 -12.38
CA THR A 246 5.79 24.73 -11.36
C THR A 246 6.12 23.24 -11.35
N VAL A 247 7.35 22.92 -11.00
CA VAL A 247 7.79 21.54 -10.79
C VAL A 247 8.57 21.45 -9.48
N SER A 248 8.35 20.37 -8.76
CA SER A 248 9.08 20.00 -7.56
C SER A 248 9.48 18.54 -7.63
N GLY A 249 10.64 18.22 -7.08
CA GLY A 249 11.24 16.90 -7.17
C GLY A 249 12.74 17.02 -7.10
N GLU A 250 13.38 16.09 -6.42
CA GLU A 250 14.82 16.06 -6.29
C GLU A 250 15.46 15.85 -7.67
N GLY A 251 16.62 16.48 -7.91
CA GLY A 251 17.37 16.34 -9.17
C GLY A 251 16.78 17.05 -10.39
N VAL A 252 15.58 17.63 -10.32
CA VAL A 252 15.01 18.40 -11.44
C VAL A 252 15.69 19.76 -11.55
N THR A 253 16.37 20.03 -12.67
CA THR A 253 17.06 21.30 -12.91
C THR A 253 16.59 22.02 -14.18
N LYS A 254 16.03 21.27 -15.15
CA LYS A 254 15.54 21.82 -16.42
C LYS A 254 14.24 21.16 -16.85
N VAL A 255 13.51 21.81 -17.76
CA VAL A 255 12.33 21.26 -18.45
C VAL A 255 12.45 21.41 -19.95
N LEU A 256 11.83 20.51 -20.71
CA LEU A 256 11.88 20.49 -22.18
C LEU A 256 10.51 20.13 -22.77
N LEU A 257 10.07 20.89 -23.77
CA LEU A 257 8.79 20.64 -24.45
C LEU A 257 8.97 19.64 -25.61
N TYR A 258 8.03 18.71 -25.73
CA TYR A 258 7.81 17.84 -26.87
C TYR A 258 6.42 18.12 -27.44
N VAL A 259 6.33 18.17 -28.78
CA VAL A 259 5.06 18.27 -29.51
C VAL A 259 5.09 17.22 -30.61
N ASN A 260 4.11 16.32 -30.63
CA ASN A 260 4.03 15.19 -31.56
C ASN A 260 5.33 14.36 -31.57
N ASN A 261 5.81 14.00 -30.38
CA ASN A 261 7.07 13.27 -30.14
C ASN A 261 8.33 13.97 -30.69
N LYS A 262 8.25 15.24 -31.07
CA LYS A 262 9.41 16.03 -31.51
C LYS A 262 9.83 17.01 -30.43
N ARG A 263 11.12 16.98 -30.08
CA ARG A 263 11.78 17.93 -29.18
C ARG A 263 11.66 19.36 -29.70
N GLN A 264 11.27 20.29 -28.83
CA GLN A 264 11.13 21.71 -29.14
C GLN A 264 12.19 22.53 -28.41
N GLY A 265 13.21 22.95 -29.15
CA GLY A 265 14.27 23.83 -28.65
C GLY A 265 15.22 23.18 -27.63
N ASN A 266 15.88 24.05 -26.86
CA ASN A 266 16.80 23.67 -25.78
C ASN A 266 16.06 23.58 -24.44
N PRO A 267 16.50 22.73 -23.50
CA PRO A 267 15.96 22.70 -22.16
C PRO A 267 16.03 24.05 -21.47
N VAL A 268 14.99 24.40 -20.73
CA VAL A 268 14.86 25.64 -19.98
C VAL A 268 15.14 25.36 -18.51
N PRO A 269 16.04 26.08 -17.84
CA PRO A 269 16.26 25.96 -16.40
C PRO A 269 14.97 26.19 -15.60
N VAL A 270 14.78 25.40 -14.56
CA VAL A 270 13.72 25.62 -13.57
C VAL A 270 14.21 26.67 -12.57
N ASN A 271 13.35 27.63 -12.23
CA ASN A 271 13.67 28.67 -11.26
C ASN A 271 13.76 28.08 -9.83
N SER A 272 14.34 28.83 -8.88
CA SER A 272 14.48 28.36 -7.50
C SER A 272 13.14 28.12 -6.78
N ASP A 273 12.05 28.73 -7.26
CA ASP A 273 10.68 28.50 -6.77
C ASP A 273 9.96 27.34 -7.51
N GLY A 274 10.67 26.62 -8.37
CA GLY A 274 10.13 25.54 -9.19
C GLY A 274 9.44 26.02 -10.46
N SER A 275 9.27 27.33 -10.68
CA SER A 275 8.55 27.84 -11.85
C SER A 275 9.34 27.69 -13.15
N PHE A 276 8.62 27.52 -14.26
CA PHE A 276 9.21 27.46 -15.60
C PHE A 276 8.28 28.05 -16.67
N LYS A 277 8.84 28.32 -17.85
CA LYS A 277 8.13 28.86 -19.01
C LYS A 277 8.72 28.34 -20.32
N LEU A 278 7.92 27.61 -21.10
CA LEU A 278 8.33 26.99 -22.38
C LEU A 278 7.60 27.65 -23.55
N SER A 279 8.28 27.88 -24.68
CA SER A 279 7.63 28.46 -25.85
C SER A 279 6.66 27.47 -26.50
N ALA A 280 5.40 27.88 -26.64
CA ALA A 280 4.34 27.05 -27.19
C ALA A 280 4.18 27.17 -28.73
N ARG A 281 5.14 27.80 -29.42
CA ARG A 281 5.05 28.06 -30.87
C ARG A 281 4.85 26.80 -31.72
N ALA A 282 5.21 25.63 -31.22
CA ALA A 282 5.06 24.37 -31.95
C ALA A 282 3.66 23.74 -31.79
N ILE A 283 2.85 24.20 -30.83
CA ILE A 283 1.50 23.71 -30.59
C ILE A 283 0.54 24.46 -31.52
N ARG A 284 -0.03 23.77 -32.49
CA ARG A 284 -0.81 24.29 -33.61
C ARG A 284 -2.23 23.76 -33.68
N ALA A 285 -2.50 22.64 -33.04
CA ALA A 285 -3.82 22.01 -33.05
C ALA A 285 -4.21 21.47 -31.67
N LEU A 286 -5.50 21.22 -31.48
CA LEU A 286 -6.04 20.67 -30.22
C LEU A 286 -5.66 19.21 -30.00
N ASP A 287 -5.34 18.50 -31.08
CA ASP A 287 -4.95 17.10 -31.09
C ASP A 287 -3.44 16.90 -31.14
N ASP A 288 -2.65 17.97 -31.01
CA ASP A 288 -1.20 17.84 -30.81
C ASP A 288 -0.91 17.09 -29.50
N ASP A 289 -0.05 16.07 -29.56
CA ASP A 289 0.48 15.37 -28.38
C ASP A 289 1.58 16.22 -27.73
N VAL A 290 1.21 16.96 -26.68
CA VAL A 290 2.12 17.89 -26.00
C VAL A 290 2.58 17.31 -24.67
N LYS A 291 3.90 17.19 -24.49
CA LYS A 291 4.53 16.66 -23.28
C LYS A 291 5.64 17.58 -22.79
N ILE A 292 5.86 17.64 -21.49
CA ILE A 292 7.02 18.27 -20.86
C ILE A 292 7.86 17.19 -20.20
N ALA A 293 9.13 17.09 -20.58
CA ALA A 293 10.12 16.30 -19.87
C ALA A 293 10.76 17.13 -18.77
N THR A 294 10.89 16.57 -17.57
CA THR A 294 11.75 17.11 -16.51
C THR A 294 13.12 16.47 -16.63
N LEU A 295 14.18 17.27 -16.54
CA LEU A 295 15.55 16.82 -16.75
C LEU A 295 16.43 17.14 -15.55
N ASN A 296 17.46 16.32 -15.36
CA ASN A 296 18.57 16.64 -14.46
C ASN A 296 19.59 17.59 -15.12
N ASP A 297 20.63 17.93 -14.37
CA ASP A 297 21.76 18.78 -14.78
C ASP A 297 22.51 18.23 -16.01
N LYS A 298 22.57 16.91 -16.15
CA LYS A 298 23.14 16.19 -17.31
C LYS A 298 22.18 16.07 -18.51
N GLU A 299 21.00 16.69 -18.43
CA GLU A 299 19.94 16.64 -19.45
C GLU A 299 19.30 15.26 -19.68
N THR A 300 19.47 14.33 -18.73
CA THR A 300 18.75 13.06 -18.70
C THR A 300 17.30 13.30 -18.28
N ALA A 301 16.34 12.74 -19.03
CA ALA A 301 14.93 12.83 -18.69
C ALA A 301 14.59 11.99 -17.46
N LEU A 302 13.94 12.61 -16.47
CA LEU A 302 13.51 11.99 -15.22
C LEU A 302 12.03 11.58 -15.26
N ALA A 303 11.18 12.40 -15.90
CA ALA A 303 9.75 12.13 -16.08
C ALA A 303 9.17 12.91 -17.27
N HIS A 304 7.98 12.50 -17.74
CA HIS A 304 7.20 13.20 -18.77
C HIS A 304 5.79 13.51 -18.26
N PHE A 305 5.31 14.72 -18.53
CA PHE A 305 3.99 15.22 -18.12
C PHE A 305 3.20 15.70 -19.34
N ASN A 306 1.95 15.27 -19.48
CA ASN A 306 1.10 15.69 -20.58
C ASN A 306 0.58 17.12 -20.34
N VAL A 307 0.56 17.94 -21.39
CA VAL A 307 -0.06 19.27 -21.39
C VAL A 307 -1.40 19.17 -22.12
N LEU A 308 -2.49 19.51 -21.44
CA LEU A 308 -3.81 19.55 -22.05
C LEU A 308 -3.96 20.82 -22.90
N VAL A 309 -4.23 20.66 -24.21
CA VAL A 309 -4.45 21.77 -25.14
C VAL A 309 -5.93 22.09 -25.25
N ASN A 310 -6.32 23.30 -24.89
CA ASN A 310 -7.72 23.72 -24.87
C ASN A 310 -8.05 24.70 -26.01
N PRO A 311 -9.29 24.74 -26.53
CA PRO A 311 -9.68 25.70 -27.56
C PRO A 311 -9.69 27.15 -27.06
N ALA A 312 -9.29 28.07 -27.93
CA ALA A 312 -9.39 29.51 -27.69
C ALA A 312 -10.86 29.92 -27.48
N GLY A 313 -11.13 30.66 -26.40
CA GLY A 313 -12.42 31.31 -26.18
C GLY A 313 -13.56 30.45 -25.62
N PHE A 314 -13.31 29.24 -25.13
CA PHE A 314 -14.36 28.46 -24.45
C PHE A 314 -14.40 28.72 -22.94
N SER A 315 -15.62 28.98 -22.45
CA SER A 315 -15.97 28.96 -21.04
C SER A 315 -15.83 27.57 -20.43
N ARG A 316 -15.51 27.59 -19.13
CA ARG A 316 -15.12 26.46 -18.28
C ARG A 316 -16.22 25.39 -18.24
N PRO A 317 -15.88 24.09 -18.12
CA PRO A 317 -16.86 23.08 -17.75
C PRO A 317 -17.52 23.47 -16.42
N PHE A 318 -18.84 23.63 -16.44
CA PHE A 318 -19.64 23.96 -15.27
C PHE A 318 -20.02 22.67 -14.53
N ILE A 319 -19.67 22.59 -13.24
CA ILE A 319 -20.17 21.56 -12.33
C ILE A 319 -21.29 22.22 -11.52
N GLY A 320 -22.54 21.88 -11.84
CA GLY A 320 -23.71 22.30 -11.08
C GLY A 320 -24.31 21.12 -10.34
N GLN A 321 -24.33 21.18 -9.01
CA GLN A 321 -25.18 20.31 -8.19
C GLN A 321 -26.40 21.12 -7.77
N TYR A 322 -27.59 20.69 -8.17
CA TYR A 322 -28.85 21.25 -7.69
C TYR A 322 -29.70 20.11 -7.16
N SER A 323 -29.86 20.06 -5.84
CA SER A 323 -30.98 19.38 -5.20
C SER A 323 -31.88 20.50 -4.76
N ASP A 324 -33.10 20.61 -5.30
CA ASP A 324 -34.11 21.30 -4.50
C ASP A 324 -34.28 20.47 -3.21
N LYS A 325 -34.50 21.13 -2.08
CA LYS A 325 -34.73 20.43 -0.80
C LYS A 325 -36.17 19.90 -0.70
N GLN A 326 -36.91 19.79 -1.82
CA GLN A 326 -38.23 19.19 -1.77
C GLN A 326 -38.06 17.68 -1.79
N SER A 327 -38.00 17.10 -0.60
CA SER A 327 -38.13 15.66 -0.39
C SER A 327 -39.46 15.20 -1.01
N ALA A 328 -39.39 14.64 -2.23
CA ALA A 328 -40.54 13.99 -2.83
C ALA A 328 -40.95 12.79 -1.94
N ALA A 329 -42.26 12.53 -1.83
CA ALA A 329 -42.73 11.37 -1.11
C ALA A 329 -42.22 10.08 -1.80
N PRO A 330 -42.08 8.96 -1.07
CA PRO A 330 -41.62 7.71 -1.67
C PRO A 330 -42.48 7.32 -2.89
N GLY A 331 -41.85 7.08 -4.03
CA GLY A 331 -42.54 6.73 -5.28
C GLY A 331 -42.93 7.92 -6.16
N GLU A 332 -42.65 9.15 -5.73
CA GLU A 332 -42.83 10.36 -6.54
C GLU A 332 -41.59 10.68 -7.39
N ASN A 333 -41.79 11.57 -8.36
CA ASN A 333 -40.74 12.09 -9.22
C ASN A 333 -39.99 13.20 -8.50
N VAL A 334 -38.67 13.09 -8.42
CA VAL A 334 -37.76 14.14 -7.94
C VAL A 334 -37.16 14.84 -9.14
N GLY A 335 -37.29 16.15 -9.19
CA GLY A 335 -36.66 16.99 -10.20
C GLY A 335 -35.24 17.36 -9.82
N PHE A 336 -34.35 17.42 -10.80
CA PHE A 336 -33.13 18.20 -10.72
C PHE A 336 -33.07 19.14 -11.92
N GLN A 337 -32.53 20.33 -11.72
CA GLN A 337 -32.33 21.31 -12.78
C GLN A 337 -30.90 21.81 -12.71
N THR A 338 -30.13 21.59 -13.78
CA THR A 338 -28.84 22.23 -13.97
C THR A 338 -28.99 23.38 -14.95
N SER A 339 -28.49 24.55 -14.58
CA SER A 339 -28.48 25.73 -15.45
C SER A 339 -27.09 25.88 -16.05
N PHE A 340 -27.00 25.95 -17.37
CA PHE A 340 -25.75 26.24 -18.06
C PHE A 340 -25.69 27.73 -18.33
N ARG A 341 -24.78 28.42 -17.63
CA ARG A 341 -24.50 29.83 -17.86
C ARG A 341 -23.14 29.99 -18.53
N ASN A 342 -23.09 30.90 -19.49
CA ASN A 342 -21.86 31.31 -20.13
C ASN A 342 -21.10 32.27 -19.19
N TYR A 343 -20.35 31.72 -18.23
CA TYR A 343 -19.48 32.53 -17.38
C TYR A 343 -18.15 32.76 -18.08
N GLY A 344 -17.85 34.01 -18.42
CA GLY A 344 -16.64 34.33 -19.19
C GLY A 344 -16.32 35.82 -19.34
N PHE A 345 -17.15 36.74 -18.87
CA PHE A 345 -16.92 38.17 -19.03
C PHE A 345 -16.55 38.80 -17.67
N PRO A 346 -15.42 39.53 -17.57
CA PRO A 346 -14.95 40.12 -16.31
C PRO A 346 -15.95 41.08 -15.62
N ASP A 347 -16.95 41.62 -16.32
CA ASP A 347 -17.83 42.70 -15.84
C ASP A 347 -19.33 42.42 -16.07
N GLU A 348 -19.84 41.25 -15.65
CA GLU A 348 -21.26 40.85 -15.83
C GLU A 348 -22.29 41.83 -15.23
N PHE A 349 -21.91 42.70 -14.29
CA PHE A 349 -22.82 43.69 -13.67
C PHE A 349 -22.86 45.04 -14.40
N GLY A 350 -21.98 45.30 -15.37
CA GLY A 350 -21.87 46.59 -16.07
C GLY A 350 -22.46 46.62 -17.49
N LEU A 351 -22.84 45.48 -18.05
CA LEU A 351 -23.33 45.37 -19.42
C LEU A 351 -24.83 45.68 -19.48
N GLY A 352 -25.19 46.96 -19.60
CA GLY A 352 -26.58 47.36 -19.86
C GLY A 352 -27.01 46.95 -21.27
N THR A 353 -28.12 46.21 -21.42
CA THR A 353 -28.85 45.83 -22.66
C THR A 353 -28.06 45.34 -23.89
N GLU A 354 -26.73 45.32 -23.86
CA GLU A 354 -25.90 44.90 -24.99
C GLU A 354 -25.95 43.37 -25.13
N THR A 355 -26.13 42.95 -26.38
CA THR A 355 -26.24 41.55 -26.79
C THR A 355 -24.96 40.79 -26.41
N ILE A 356 -25.04 39.93 -25.39
CA ILE A 356 -23.96 39.01 -25.04
C ILE A 356 -23.74 38.06 -26.24
N PRO A 357 -22.49 37.79 -26.66
CA PRO A 357 -22.22 36.86 -27.77
C PRO A 357 -22.83 35.48 -27.50
N THR A 358 -23.53 34.93 -28.48
CA THR A 358 -24.04 33.55 -28.44
C THR A 358 -22.87 32.58 -28.32
N ALA A 359 -22.83 31.81 -27.23
CA ALA A 359 -21.88 30.71 -27.11
C ALA A 359 -22.43 29.50 -27.87
N GLU A 360 -21.66 29.00 -28.84
CA GLU A 360 -21.99 27.78 -29.58
C GLU A 360 -21.26 26.60 -28.95
N TRP A 361 -21.99 25.62 -28.42
CA TRP A 361 -21.43 24.37 -27.93
C TRP A 361 -21.43 23.36 -29.08
N ILE A 362 -20.25 22.86 -29.41
CA ILE A 362 -20.08 21.98 -30.58
C ILE A 362 -20.33 20.55 -30.13
N LYS A 363 -21.50 20.01 -30.50
CA LYS A 363 -21.91 18.64 -30.20
C LYS A 363 -21.62 18.26 -28.73
N PRO A 364 -22.24 18.96 -27.77
CA PRO A 364 -21.93 18.77 -26.37
C PRO A 364 -22.24 17.35 -25.91
N GLU A 365 -21.51 16.90 -24.90
CA GLU A 365 -21.78 15.65 -24.21
C GLU A 365 -22.11 15.93 -22.75
N PHE A 366 -23.14 15.25 -22.25
CA PHE A 366 -23.52 15.35 -20.85
C PHE A 366 -23.47 13.98 -20.20
N TYR A 367 -22.89 13.92 -19.02
CA TYR A 367 -22.67 12.70 -18.25
C TYR A 367 -23.47 12.81 -16.96
N PHE A 368 -24.24 11.78 -16.66
CA PHE A 368 -25.09 11.72 -15.49
C PHE A 368 -24.83 10.44 -14.72
N TYR A 369 -24.78 10.56 -13.40
CA TYR A 369 -24.79 9.43 -12.49
C TYR A 369 -25.93 9.63 -11.48
N TYR A 370 -26.79 8.63 -11.37
CA TYR A 370 -27.92 8.59 -10.44
C TYR A 370 -27.92 7.27 -9.67
N GLN A 371 -28.48 7.23 -8.46
CA GLN A 371 -28.46 6.00 -7.65
C GLN A 371 -29.09 4.82 -8.41
N LYS A 372 -28.45 3.66 -8.35
CA LYS A 372 -28.76 2.50 -9.20
C LYS A 372 -30.22 2.02 -9.09
N ASP A 373 -30.85 2.25 -7.95
CA ASP A 373 -32.23 1.87 -7.67
C ASP A 373 -33.27 2.90 -8.12
N MET A 374 -32.86 4.07 -8.61
CA MET A 374 -33.78 5.05 -9.22
C MET A 374 -34.03 4.71 -10.69
N GLU A 375 -35.12 5.25 -11.23
CA GLU A 375 -35.45 5.19 -12.65
C GLU A 375 -35.54 6.61 -13.22
N ILE A 376 -35.11 6.79 -14.47
CA ILE A 376 -35.31 8.06 -15.16
C ILE A 376 -36.78 8.18 -15.56
N ALA A 377 -37.49 9.15 -15.00
CA ALA A 377 -38.88 9.42 -15.35
C ALA A 377 -38.99 10.29 -16.61
N SER A 378 -38.19 11.35 -16.70
CA SER A 378 -38.07 12.18 -17.90
C SER A 378 -36.82 13.06 -17.85
N PHE A 379 -36.42 13.64 -18.98
CA PHE A 379 -35.51 14.78 -19.03
C PHE A 379 -36.05 15.78 -20.03
N THR A 380 -35.87 17.05 -19.69
CA THR A 380 -36.26 18.19 -20.49
C THR A 380 -35.11 19.17 -20.55
N MET A 381 -34.64 19.49 -21.76
CA MET A 381 -33.77 20.65 -21.97
C MET A 381 -34.62 21.81 -22.49
N GLY A 382 -34.53 22.98 -21.88
CA GLY A 382 -35.28 24.17 -22.28
C GLY A 382 -34.38 25.39 -22.43
N ASN A 383 -34.78 26.31 -23.31
CA ASN A 383 -34.18 27.63 -23.37
C ASN A 383 -35.09 28.58 -22.57
N GLY A 384 -34.53 29.38 -21.65
CA GLY A 384 -35.25 30.06 -20.57
C GLY A 384 -36.39 31.02 -20.92
N THR A 385 -36.72 31.20 -22.20
CA THR A 385 -37.77 32.08 -22.69
C THR A 385 -39.01 31.34 -23.23
N GLU A 386 -38.91 30.04 -23.53
CA GLU A 386 -40.05 29.24 -24.01
C GLU A 386 -40.21 27.98 -23.14
N TRP A 387 -41.43 27.74 -22.64
CA TRP A 387 -41.77 26.54 -21.86
C TRP A 387 -41.82 25.26 -22.72
N ALA A 388 -41.50 25.35 -24.01
CA ALA A 388 -41.41 24.20 -24.88
C ALA A 388 -40.04 23.51 -24.70
N PRO A 389 -40.01 22.20 -24.39
CA PRO A 389 -38.76 21.46 -24.32
C PRO A 389 -38.08 21.44 -25.70
N LEU A 390 -36.79 21.80 -25.76
CA LEU A 390 -35.94 21.58 -26.93
C LEU A 390 -35.78 20.08 -27.22
N VAL A 391 -35.75 19.26 -26.16
CA VAL A 391 -35.67 17.79 -26.20
C VAL A 391 -36.39 17.22 -24.97
N SER A 392 -37.27 16.23 -25.17
CA SER A 392 -37.89 15.40 -24.11
C SER A 392 -37.38 13.97 -24.22
N VAL A 393 -36.98 13.32 -23.12
CA VAL A 393 -36.42 11.95 -23.17
C VAL A 393 -37.45 10.86 -23.47
N THR A 394 -38.74 11.11 -23.23
CA THR A 394 -39.80 10.19 -23.70
C THR A 394 -39.89 10.13 -25.23
N GLU A 395 -39.22 11.06 -25.94
CA GLU A 395 -39.15 11.15 -27.40
C GLU A 395 -37.73 11.60 -27.82
N LEU A 396 -36.68 10.94 -27.31
CA LEU A 396 -35.33 11.18 -27.83
C LEU A 396 -35.30 10.83 -29.31
N ASP A 397 -35.25 11.84 -30.16
CA ASP A 397 -34.91 11.67 -31.57
C ASP A 397 -33.45 11.20 -31.65
N PRO A 398 -33.19 9.92 -31.98
CA PRO A 398 -31.83 9.37 -31.96
C PRO A 398 -30.95 10.01 -33.04
N THR A 399 -31.54 10.74 -34.01
CA THR A 399 -30.80 11.53 -35.00
C THR A 399 -30.24 12.83 -34.41
N LYS A 400 -30.77 13.29 -33.27
CA LYS A 400 -30.40 14.53 -32.59
C LYS A 400 -29.61 14.30 -31.31
N VAL A 401 -29.96 13.29 -30.51
CA VAL A 401 -29.29 12.97 -29.25
C VAL A 401 -29.09 11.46 -29.12
N VAL A 402 -27.85 11.04 -28.89
CA VAL A 402 -27.50 9.65 -28.64
C VAL A 402 -27.39 9.42 -27.14
N TYR A 403 -28.20 8.49 -26.63
CA TYR A 403 -28.08 7.98 -25.26
C TYR A 403 -27.11 6.80 -25.24
N THR A 404 -26.20 6.78 -24.26
CA THR A 404 -25.26 5.67 -24.07
C THR A 404 -25.18 5.34 -22.59
N GLU A 405 -25.44 4.09 -22.23
CA GLU A 405 -25.20 3.62 -20.86
C GLU A 405 -23.70 3.65 -20.56
N LEU A 406 -23.36 4.10 -19.37
CA LEU A 406 -21.99 4.07 -18.86
C LEU A 406 -21.89 2.98 -17.80
N GLU A 407 -20.65 2.56 -17.52
CA GLU A 407 -20.40 1.65 -16.42
C GLU A 407 -20.92 2.23 -15.10
N ASN A 408 -21.55 1.37 -14.30
CA ASN A 408 -21.97 1.72 -12.95
C ASN A 408 -20.74 2.13 -12.12
N ARG A 409 -20.90 3.10 -11.24
CA ARG A 409 -19.83 3.56 -10.35
C ARG A 409 -20.27 3.53 -8.90
N THR A 410 -19.32 3.26 -8.01
CA THR A 410 -19.56 3.29 -6.57
C THR A 410 -18.90 4.52 -5.97
N PHE A 411 -19.71 5.42 -5.41
CA PHE A 411 -19.22 6.61 -4.70
C PHE A 411 -19.64 6.52 -3.24
N SER A 412 -18.66 6.57 -2.33
CA SER A 412 -18.90 6.55 -0.88
C SER A 412 -19.79 5.37 -0.44
N GLY A 413 -19.58 4.19 -1.04
CA GLY A 413 -20.35 2.96 -0.76
C GLY A 413 -21.74 2.88 -1.41
N THR A 414 -22.17 3.90 -2.15
CA THR A 414 -23.44 3.90 -2.90
C THR A 414 -23.18 3.63 -4.38
N GLU A 415 -23.94 2.71 -4.99
CA GLU A 415 -23.86 2.43 -6.42
C GLU A 415 -24.73 3.39 -7.25
N TYR A 416 -24.17 3.83 -8.37
CA TYR A 416 -24.80 4.75 -9.31
C TYR A 416 -24.81 4.14 -10.72
N LYS A 417 -25.93 4.30 -11.43
CA LYS A 417 -26.04 4.08 -12.87
C LYS A 417 -25.56 5.33 -13.59
N GLY A 418 -24.67 5.13 -14.55
CA GLY A 418 -24.15 6.20 -15.40
C GLY A 418 -24.82 6.18 -16.76
N PHE A 419 -25.04 7.37 -17.34
CA PHE A 419 -25.35 7.47 -18.77
C PHE A 419 -24.77 8.75 -19.37
N LYS A 420 -24.63 8.74 -20.69
CA LYS A 420 -24.15 9.85 -21.51
C LYS A 420 -25.21 10.27 -22.52
N LEU A 421 -25.39 11.57 -22.69
CA LEU A 421 -26.13 12.17 -23.80
C LEU A 421 -25.15 12.87 -24.73
N THR A 422 -25.06 12.42 -25.98
CA THR A 422 -24.22 13.05 -27.01
C THR A 422 -25.12 13.73 -28.04
N PHE A 423 -25.04 15.06 -28.12
CA PHE A 423 -25.81 15.85 -29.07
C PHE A 423 -25.14 15.81 -30.45
N GLN A 424 -25.92 15.49 -31.49
CA GLN A 424 -25.44 15.36 -32.87
C GLN A 424 -25.39 16.71 -33.62
N TYR A 425 -25.85 17.78 -32.99
CA TYR A 425 -25.89 19.13 -33.51
C TYR A 425 -25.20 20.11 -32.56
N ASN A 426 -24.82 21.28 -33.09
CA ASN A 426 -24.27 22.35 -32.28
C ASN A 426 -25.40 23.02 -31.51
N LEU A 427 -25.21 23.20 -30.20
CA LEU A 427 -26.17 23.83 -29.33
C LEU A 427 -25.79 25.31 -29.15
N ALA A 428 -26.57 26.21 -29.74
CA ALA A 428 -26.42 27.64 -29.48
C ALA A 428 -27.07 27.97 -28.12
N ILE A 429 -26.29 28.48 -27.18
CA ILE A 429 -26.79 29.00 -25.90
C ILE A 429 -26.96 30.50 -26.05
N ASN A 430 -28.22 30.93 -26.17
CA ASN A 430 -28.57 32.35 -26.20
C ASN A 430 -28.60 32.88 -24.76
N SER A 431 -27.60 33.67 -24.37
CA SER A 431 -27.56 34.29 -23.05
C SER A 431 -28.33 35.61 -23.04
N SER A 432 -29.67 35.54 -22.97
CA SER A 432 -30.51 36.70 -22.68
C SER A 432 -31.33 36.43 -21.43
N PHE A 433 -30.75 36.63 -20.24
CA PHE A 433 -31.34 36.50 -18.88
C PHE A 433 -32.15 35.22 -18.54
N GLY A 434 -32.46 34.36 -19.50
CA GLY A 434 -32.96 33.00 -19.37
C GLY A 434 -31.85 32.04 -19.72
N GLY A 435 -31.34 31.29 -18.74
CA GLY A 435 -30.33 30.27 -19.00
C GLY A 435 -30.91 29.14 -19.86
N THR A 436 -30.06 28.46 -20.62
CA THR A 436 -30.39 27.10 -21.08
C THR A 436 -30.31 26.19 -19.86
N PHE A 437 -31.41 25.52 -19.55
CA PHE A 437 -31.46 24.57 -18.45
C PHE A 437 -31.65 23.17 -19.00
N LEU A 438 -30.99 22.22 -18.36
CA LEU A 438 -31.32 20.82 -18.47
C LEU A 438 -31.94 20.39 -17.15
N SER A 439 -33.15 19.89 -17.23
CA SER A 439 -33.87 19.31 -16.12
C SER A 439 -34.03 17.81 -16.34
N GLY A 440 -33.91 17.04 -15.27
CA GLY A 440 -34.20 15.62 -15.23
C GLY A 440 -35.17 15.33 -14.10
N TRP A 441 -36.07 14.40 -14.31
CA TRP A 441 -36.95 13.87 -13.27
C TRP A 441 -36.59 12.41 -13.06
N LEU A 442 -36.26 12.05 -11.82
CA LEU A 442 -35.99 10.68 -11.41
C LEU A 442 -37.15 10.17 -10.55
N LYS A 443 -37.60 8.95 -10.82
CA LYS A 443 -38.57 8.27 -9.96
C LYS A 443 -37.83 7.59 -8.83
N THR A 444 -38.21 7.92 -7.59
CA THR A 444 -37.65 7.29 -6.40
C THR A 444 -38.27 5.92 -6.13
N PRO A 445 -37.53 4.96 -5.56
CA PRO A 445 -38.13 3.76 -5.01
C PRO A 445 -39.16 4.10 -3.93
N VAL A 446 -40.26 3.35 -3.89
CA VAL A 446 -41.35 3.49 -2.90
C VAL A 446 -40.86 3.34 -1.43
N ASN A 447 -39.63 2.86 -1.22
CA ASN A 447 -39.08 2.56 0.10
C ASN A 447 -37.93 3.50 0.52
N LYS A 448 -37.60 4.54 -0.25
CA LYS A 448 -36.51 5.47 0.07
C LYS A 448 -37.03 6.90 0.25
N THR A 449 -36.77 7.48 1.41
CA THR A 449 -36.98 8.90 1.69
C THR A 449 -35.64 9.51 2.09
N ASN A 450 -35.17 10.52 1.35
CA ASN A 450 -34.18 11.53 1.79
C ASN A 450 -32.69 11.36 1.43
N ASP A 451 -32.25 10.35 0.67
CA ASP A 451 -30.86 10.33 0.14
C ASP A 451 -30.92 10.43 -1.39
N LEU A 452 -30.98 11.65 -1.92
CA LEU A 452 -30.97 11.95 -3.34
C LEU A 452 -29.64 12.56 -3.75
N SER A 453 -28.93 11.87 -4.64
CA SER A 453 -27.68 12.34 -5.22
C SER A 453 -27.72 12.11 -6.72
N VAL A 454 -27.79 13.21 -7.46
CA VAL A 454 -27.57 13.22 -8.91
C VAL A 454 -26.31 14.01 -9.16
N ILE A 455 -25.44 13.47 -10.00
CA ILE A 455 -24.22 14.13 -10.41
C ILE A 455 -24.26 14.30 -11.92
N ALA A 456 -24.17 15.55 -12.38
CA ALA A 456 -24.23 15.90 -13.79
C ALA A 456 -22.97 16.67 -14.21
N PHE A 457 -22.42 16.35 -15.38
CA PHE A 457 -21.29 17.02 -16.00
C PHE A 457 -21.62 17.32 -17.46
N GLY A 458 -21.18 18.47 -17.98
CA GLY A 458 -21.27 18.81 -19.40
C GLY A 458 -19.88 19.10 -19.97
N SER A 459 -19.58 18.58 -21.15
CA SER A 459 -18.45 18.99 -21.99
C SER A 459 -18.98 19.72 -23.23
N SER A 460 -18.37 20.85 -23.54
CA SER A 460 -18.69 21.66 -24.72
C SER A 460 -18.04 21.17 -26.02
N ASN A 461 -17.23 20.10 -25.96
CA ASN A 461 -16.56 19.50 -27.13
C ASN A 461 -16.43 17.97 -27.01
N SER A 462 -17.17 17.22 -27.83
CA SER A 462 -17.19 15.75 -27.89
C SER A 462 -15.94 15.10 -28.49
N LYS A 463 -15.00 15.87 -29.08
CA LYS A 463 -13.80 15.28 -29.73
C LYS A 463 -12.59 15.09 -28.81
N VAL A 464 -12.66 15.53 -27.55
CA VAL A 464 -11.56 15.33 -26.59
C VAL A 464 -11.68 13.92 -25.98
N ALA A 465 -11.16 12.91 -26.69
CA ALA A 465 -11.25 11.49 -26.30
C ALA A 465 -10.61 11.15 -24.93
N ASN A 466 -9.88 12.09 -24.32
CA ASN A 466 -9.16 11.90 -23.05
C ASN A 466 -9.87 12.48 -21.83
N TYR A 467 -11.10 13.00 -21.95
CA TYR A 467 -11.84 13.50 -20.80
C TYR A 467 -12.54 12.36 -20.06
N LYS A 468 -11.90 11.80 -19.03
CA LYS A 468 -12.57 10.95 -18.03
C LYS A 468 -13.02 11.86 -16.87
N PRO A 469 -14.32 12.14 -16.69
CA PRO A 469 -14.77 12.87 -15.51
C PRO A 469 -14.45 12.03 -14.25
N ILE A 470 -13.61 12.59 -13.39
CA ILE A 470 -13.36 12.08 -12.03
C ILE A 470 -14.40 12.74 -11.14
N VAL A 471 -15.21 11.91 -10.49
CA VAL A 471 -16.37 12.35 -9.72
C VAL A 471 -16.19 11.88 -8.28
N HIS A 472 -16.32 12.80 -7.32
CA HIS A 472 -16.46 12.46 -5.91
C HIS A 472 -17.75 13.09 -5.39
N ALA A 473 -18.68 12.29 -4.89
CA ALA A 473 -19.86 12.79 -4.19
C ALA A 473 -19.62 12.74 -2.67
N PHE A 474 -19.74 13.88 -2.01
CA PHE A 474 -19.78 13.96 -0.55
C PHE A 474 -21.23 14.09 -0.06
N LYS A 475 -21.50 13.55 1.13
CA LYS A 475 -22.83 13.50 1.75
C LYS A 475 -23.24 14.81 2.46
N ASP A 476 -22.35 15.80 2.59
CA ASP A 476 -22.62 17.03 3.33
C ASP A 476 -22.92 18.23 2.43
N SER A 477 -24.17 18.67 2.47
CA SER A 477 -24.71 19.81 1.71
C SER A 477 -24.53 21.17 2.40
N GLU A 478 -23.74 21.29 3.47
CA GLU A 478 -23.77 22.49 4.32
C GLU A 478 -22.70 23.56 4.02
N ASN A 479 -21.74 23.34 3.10
CA ASN A 479 -20.75 24.37 2.76
C ASN A 479 -20.22 24.29 1.32
N LEU A 480 -21.09 24.57 0.36
CA LEU A 480 -20.67 24.93 -1.01
C LEU A 480 -20.71 26.46 -1.17
N THR A 481 -19.81 27.17 -0.49
CA THR A 481 -19.54 28.58 -0.80
C THR A 481 -18.38 28.70 -1.79
N GLN A 482 -18.53 29.62 -2.74
CA GLN A 482 -17.58 29.94 -3.80
C GLN A 482 -16.15 30.15 -3.25
N SER A 483 -15.20 29.34 -3.71
CA SER A 483 -13.78 29.67 -3.63
C SER A 483 -13.42 30.55 -4.83
N ASN A 484 -12.93 31.77 -4.58
CA ASN A 484 -12.34 32.63 -5.61
C ASN A 484 -10.92 32.17 -6.02
N ASP A 485 -10.42 31.09 -5.42
CA ASP A 485 -9.20 30.39 -5.78
C ASP A 485 -9.55 29.07 -6.51
N PRO A 486 -9.34 28.98 -7.84
CA PRO A 486 -9.68 27.81 -8.65
C PRO A 486 -8.72 26.63 -8.48
N ASN A 487 -7.59 26.81 -7.76
CA ASN A 487 -6.65 25.72 -7.44
C ASN A 487 -7.01 25.03 -6.11
N LYS A 488 -7.96 25.59 -5.35
CA LYS A 488 -8.51 24.93 -4.16
C LYS A 488 -9.44 23.79 -4.62
N LEU A 489 -8.93 22.56 -4.58
CA LEU A 489 -9.70 21.35 -4.89
C LEU A 489 -11.01 21.32 -4.08
N ILE A 490 -12.15 21.38 -4.79
CA ILE A 490 -13.49 21.19 -4.20
C ILE A 490 -13.80 19.69 -3.97
N PHE A 491 -12.95 18.79 -4.50
CA PHE A 491 -13.06 17.34 -4.30
C PHE A 491 -11.70 16.74 -3.95
N GLY A 492 -11.53 16.26 -2.71
CA GLY A 492 -10.26 15.69 -2.22
C GLY A 492 -10.06 14.22 -2.61
N HIS A 493 -8.84 13.88 -3.03
CA HIS A 493 -8.33 12.51 -3.06
C HIS A 493 -8.08 12.01 -1.63
N LYS A 494 -8.55 10.79 -1.29
CA LYS A 494 -7.79 9.96 -0.35
C LYS A 494 -6.71 9.28 -1.19
N LYS A 495 -5.45 9.68 -0.99
CA LYS A 495 -4.28 9.10 -1.66
C LYS A 495 -4.33 7.57 -1.52
N THR A 496 -4.47 6.87 -2.64
CA THR A 496 -3.90 5.54 -2.82
C THR A 496 -3.13 5.61 -4.13
N ASN A 497 -1.81 5.47 -4.00
CA ASN A 497 -0.84 5.60 -5.09
C ASN A 497 -0.94 4.36 -5.98
N TYR A 498 -1.39 4.52 -7.23
CA TYR A 498 -0.98 3.62 -8.30
C TYR A 498 -0.90 4.42 -9.61
N ASN A 499 0.32 4.63 -10.09
CA ASN A 499 0.56 5.00 -11.48
C ASN A 499 0.71 3.69 -12.27
N VAL A 500 -0.13 3.51 -13.28
CA VAL A 500 0.11 2.54 -14.34
C VAL A 500 0.83 3.30 -15.45
N ALA A 501 2.11 3.01 -15.66
CA ALA A 501 2.84 3.39 -16.86
C ALA A 501 2.58 2.34 -17.94
N TYR A 502 2.38 2.78 -19.18
CA TYR A 502 2.58 1.95 -20.37
C TYR A 502 4.00 2.13 -20.86
#